data_AF-A0A2S0JMI9-F1
#
_entry.id   AF-A0A2S0JMI9-F1
#
_cell.length_a   1.000
_cell.length_b   1.000
_cell.length_c   1.000
_cell.angle_alpha   90.00
_cell.angle_beta   90.00
_cell.angle_gamma   90.00
#
_symmetry.space_group_name_H-M   'P 1'
#
loop_
_entity.id
_entity.type
_entity.pdbx_description
1 polymer ?
#
loop_
_entity_poly.entity_id
_entity_poly.type
_entity_poly.pdbx_seq_one_letter_code
_entity_poly.pdbx_strand_id
1 'polypeptide(L)'
;MFSTRNDGNGFVIFYNHPSSLEEISEQDLEITEDINLISKILALEYFEHFVIGKDGVFSFAEEMDFTRSAHAGYQAYIKSKFSKRENLAN
;
A
#
# COMPACT_ATOMS: atom_id res chain seq x y z
N MET A 1 -8.98 -6.67 -5.26
CA MET A 1 -9.69 -5.53 -4.65
C MET A 1 -10.46 -6.04 -3.44
N PHE A 2 -10.03 -5.66 -2.23
CA PHE A 2 -10.79 -5.90 -1.00
C PHE A 2 -11.35 -4.56 -0.52
N SER A 3 -12.65 -4.50 -0.22
CA SER A 3 -13.31 -3.35 0.38
C SER A 3 -13.55 -3.64 1.86
N THR A 4 -13.16 -2.72 2.75
CA THR A 4 -13.30 -2.90 4.19
C THR A 4 -14.75 -2.68 4.60
N ARG A 5 -15.28 -3.64 5.37
CA ARG A 5 -16.72 -3.79 5.65
C ARG A 5 -17.25 -2.93 6.82
N ASN A 6 -16.47 -1.94 7.27
CA ASN A 6 -16.85 -1.00 8.32
C ASN A 6 -16.35 0.38 7.92
N ASP A 7 -17.28 1.27 7.60
CA ASP A 7 -17.20 2.74 7.62
C ASP A 7 -16.20 3.43 6.67
N GLY A 8 -15.21 2.72 6.13
CA GLY A 8 -14.26 3.21 5.14
C GLY A 8 -14.71 2.91 3.72
N ASN A 9 -15.19 3.91 2.99
CA ASN A 9 -15.41 3.80 1.55
C ASN A 9 -14.07 3.78 0.83
N GLY A 10 -13.45 2.62 0.72
CA GLY A 10 -12.15 2.51 0.07
C GLY A 10 -11.69 1.09 -0.22
N PHE A 11 -10.45 0.97 -0.69
CA PHE A 11 -9.89 -0.30 -1.12
C PHE A 11 -8.38 -0.40 -0.87
N VAL A 12 -7.93 -1.65 -0.79
CA VAL A 12 -6.52 -2.04 -0.83
C VAL A 12 -6.28 -2.91 -2.06
N ILE A 13 -5.11 -2.75 -2.68
CA ILE A 13 -4.66 -3.60 -3.78
C ILE A 13 -3.48 -4.44 -3.32
N PHE A 14 -3.49 -5.69 -3.78
CA PHE A 14 -2.39 -6.62 -3.65
C PHE A 14 -2.16 -7.22 -5.02
N TYR A 15 -0.91 -7.29 -5.46
CA TYR A 15 -0.53 -8.13 -6.59
C TYR A 15 0.73 -8.90 -6.26
N ASN A 16 0.84 -10.06 -6.89
CA ASN A 16 1.98 -10.95 -6.72
C ASN A 16 3.01 -10.61 -7.80
N HIS A 17 4.24 -10.31 -7.38
CA HIS A 17 5.38 -10.18 -8.27
C HIS A 17 6.26 -11.43 -8.07
N PRO A 18 6.32 -12.37 -9.04
CA PRO A 18 6.97 -13.66 -8.84
C PRO A 18 8.50 -13.61 -8.64
N SER A 19 9.14 -12.44 -8.79
CA SER A 19 10.58 -12.23 -8.54
C SER A 19 10.87 -11.75 -7.11
N SER A 20 12.15 -11.45 -6.82
CA SER A 20 12.54 -10.69 -5.63
C SER A 20 11.97 -9.27 -5.69
N LEU A 21 11.79 -8.65 -4.52
CA LEU A 21 11.27 -7.28 -4.35
C LEU A 21 12.27 -6.19 -4.74
N GLU A 22 13.45 -6.54 -5.24
CA GLU A 22 14.57 -5.62 -5.45
C GLU A 22 14.35 -4.62 -6.61
N GLU A 23 13.32 -4.80 -7.43
CA GLU A 23 12.94 -3.84 -8.47
C GLU A 23 11.43 -3.64 -8.45
N ILE A 24 10.97 -2.63 -7.69
CA ILE A 24 9.74 -1.95 -8.06
C ILE A 24 10.03 -1.25 -9.39
N SER A 25 9.38 -1.70 -10.46
CA SER A 25 9.61 -1.19 -11.80
C SER A 25 8.94 0.16 -12.03
N GLU A 26 9.34 0.89 -13.08
CA GLU A 26 8.61 2.09 -13.53
C GLU A 26 7.14 1.77 -13.84
N GLN A 27 6.85 0.57 -14.35
CA GLN A 27 5.48 0.15 -14.64
C GLN A 27 4.65 -0.04 -13.36
N ASP A 28 5.26 -0.53 -12.28
CA ASP A 28 4.59 -0.63 -10.98
C ASP A 28 4.24 0.76 -10.42
N LEU A 29 5.11 1.75 -10.65
CA LEU A 29 4.86 3.15 -10.30
C LEU A 29 3.69 3.73 -11.10
N GLU A 30 3.74 3.62 -12.43
CA GLU A 30 2.70 4.12 -13.33
C GLU A 30 1.32 3.54 -13.00
N ILE A 31 1.24 2.22 -12.80
CA ILE A 31 0.00 1.55 -12.40
C ILE A 31 -0.50 2.08 -11.06
N THR A 32 0.41 2.28 -10.09
CA THR A 32 0.06 2.79 -8.77
C THR A 32 -0.47 4.23 -8.82
N GLU A 33 0.12 5.08 -9.65
CA GLU A 33 -0.33 6.45 -9.89
C GLU A 33 -1.72 6.47 -10.54
N ASP A 34 -1.94 5.64 -11.57
CA ASP A 34 -3.24 5.51 -12.25
C ASP A 34 -4.34 5.05 -11.30
N ILE A 35 -4.06 4.05 -10.47
CA ILE A 35 -4.99 3.58 -9.43
C ILE A 35 -5.32 4.70 -8.45
N ASN A 36 -4.31 5.46 -8.00
CA ASN A 36 -4.52 6.58 -7.08
C ASN A 36 -5.34 7.71 -7.73
N LEU A 37 -5.19 7.93 -9.04
CA LEU A 37 -6.03 8.87 -9.77
C LEU A 37 -7.48 8.37 -9.85
N ILE A 38 -7.67 7.10 -10.19
CA ILE A 38 -8.99 6.47 -10.28
C ILE A 38 -9.70 6.49 -8.93
N SER A 39 -9.00 6.25 -7.81
CA SER A 39 -9.58 6.30 -6.47
C SER A 39 -10.20 7.67 -6.17
N LYS A 40 -9.48 8.76 -6.51
CA LYS A 40 -9.94 10.15 -6.37
C LYS A 40 -11.18 10.42 -7.22
N ILE A 41 -11.21 9.94 -8.46
CA ILE A 41 -12.35 10.08 -9.37
C ILE A 41 -13.58 9.37 -8.81
N LEU A 42 -13.40 8.17 -8.26
CA LEU A 42 -14.47 7.37 -7.68
C LEU A 42 -14.88 7.82 -6.27
N ALA A 43 -14.20 8.84 -5.71
CA ALA A 43 -14.34 9.26 -4.33
C ALA A 43 -14.21 8.08 -3.34
N LEU A 44 -13.29 7.17 -3.64
CA LEU A 44 -12.92 6.05 -2.80
C LEU A 44 -11.55 6.31 -2.19
N GLU A 45 -11.41 5.97 -0.92
CA GLU A 45 -10.12 6.02 -0.25
C GLU A 45 -9.22 4.89 -0.75
N TYR A 46 -8.05 5.26 -1.26
CA TYR A 46 -6.99 4.32 -1.57
C TYR A 46 -6.13 4.12 -0.33
N PHE A 47 -6.27 2.95 0.30
CA PHE A 47 -5.57 2.68 1.54
C PHE A 47 -4.12 2.28 1.31
N GLU A 48 -3.88 1.44 0.31
CA GLU A 48 -2.60 0.76 0.15
C GLU A 48 -2.48 -0.01 -1.15
N HIS A 49 -1.23 -0.15 -1.59
CA HIS A 49 -0.80 -1.07 -2.63
C HIS A 49 0.31 -1.96 -2.08
N PHE A 50 0.05 -3.25 -1.97
CA PHE A 50 1.06 -4.22 -1.57
C PHE A 50 1.58 -5.00 -2.77
N VAL A 51 2.91 -5.03 -2.92
CA VAL A 51 3.59 -5.99 -3.80
C VAL A 51 4.03 -7.17 -2.96
N ILE A 52 3.54 -8.35 -3.29
CA ILE A 52 3.93 -9.58 -2.60
C ILE A 52 4.97 -10.26 -3.47
N GLY A 53 6.21 -10.30 -2.99
CA GLY A 53 7.32 -10.97 -3.65
C GLY A 53 7.74 -12.23 -2.93
N LYS A 54 8.71 -12.95 -3.50
CA LYS A 54 9.25 -14.16 -2.87
C LYS A 54 9.86 -13.89 -1.48
N ASP A 55 10.52 -12.76 -1.33
CA ASP A 55 11.35 -12.45 -0.15
C ASP A 55 10.66 -11.48 0.83
N GLY A 56 9.40 -11.12 0.58
CA GLY A 56 8.64 -10.27 1.49
C GLY A 56 7.42 -9.58 0.89
N VAL A 57 7.04 -8.47 1.53
CA VAL A 57 5.97 -7.59 1.08
C VAL A 57 6.51 -6.16 1.02
N PHE A 58 6.30 -5.48 -0.10
CA PHE A 58 6.54 -4.05 -0.28
C PHE A 58 5.22 -3.30 -0.08
N SER A 59 5.24 -2.23 0.71
CA SER A 59 4.10 -1.33 0.94
C SER A 59 4.36 -0.01 0.22
N PHE A 60 3.51 0.34 -0.73
CA PHE A 60 3.60 1.65 -1.36
C PHE A 60 3.25 2.78 -0.39
N ALA A 61 2.33 2.58 0.56
CA ALA A 61 1.98 3.62 1.53
C ALA A 61 3.09 3.88 2.56
N GLU A 62 4.02 2.95 2.78
CA GLU A 62 5.21 3.19 3.59
C GLU A 62 6.25 4.03 2.86
N GLU A 63 6.51 3.66 1.61
CA GLU A 63 7.62 4.19 0.80
C GLU A 63 7.26 5.47 0.03
N MET A 64 5.96 5.71 -0.23
CA MET A 64 5.50 6.82 -1.07
C MET A 64 4.39 7.62 -0.40
N ASP A 65 4.59 8.94 -0.29
CA ASP A 65 3.63 9.80 0.39
C ASP A 65 2.32 9.97 -0.39
N PHE A 66 2.33 9.89 -1.72
CA PHE A 66 1.15 10.14 -2.54
C PHE A 66 0.09 9.02 -2.50
N THR A 67 0.45 7.86 -1.94
CA THR A 67 -0.43 6.70 -1.74
C THR A 67 -0.91 6.58 -0.30
N ARG A 68 -0.44 7.43 0.62
CA ARG A 68 -0.88 7.40 2.03
C ARG A 68 -2.34 7.83 2.15
N SER A 69 -3.16 6.92 2.65
CA SER A 69 -4.55 7.21 3.04
C SER A 69 -4.63 8.24 4.19
N ALA A 70 -5.66 9.09 4.16
CA ALA A 70 -5.91 10.08 5.21
C ALA A 70 -6.60 9.49 6.45
N HIS A 71 -7.07 8.25 6.38
CA HIS A 71 -7.76 7.57 7.46
C HIS A 71 -6.84 7.32 8.66
N ALA A 72 -6.98 8.17 9.69
CA ALA A 72 -6.15 8.13 10.89
C ALA A 72 -6.11 6.75 11.57
N GLY A 73 -7.24 6.03 11.59
CA GLY A 73 -7.30 4.67 12.16
C GLY A 73 -6.46 3.65 11.38
N TYR A 74 -6.37 3.81 10.06
CA TYR A 74 -5.56 2.93 9.21
C TYR A 74 -4.07 3.25 9.40
N GLN A 75 -3.72 4.54 9.39
CA GLN A 75 -2.34 4.99 9.64
C GLN A 75 -1.82 4.54 11.00
N ALA A 76 -2.64 4.65 12.05
CA ALA A 76 -2.29 4.15 13.38
C ALA A 76 -2.10 2.62 13.39
N TYR A 77 -2.96 1.87 12.67
CA TYR A 77 -2.85 0.42 12.55
C TYR A 77 -1.55 0.00 11.87
N ILE A 78 -1.24 0.56 10.70
CA ILE A 78 -0.02 0.24 9.94
C ILE A 78 1.23 0.57 10.77
N LYS A 79 1.30 1.76 11.36
CA LYS A 79 2.39 2.14 12.27
C LYS A 79 2.58 1.13 13.41
N SER A 80 1.49 0.65 14.01
CA SER A 80 1.56 -0.35 15.09
C SER A 80 2.11 -1.73 14.64
N LYS A 81 1.94 -2.08 13.37
CA LYS A 81 2.31 -3.40 12.82
C LYS A 81 3.69 -3.40 12.18
N PHE A 82 4.09 -2.31 11.52
CA PHE A 82 5.31 -2.26 10.72
C PHE A 82 6.48 -1.51 11.37
N SER A 83 6.26 -0.62 12.36
CA SER A 83 7.36 0.03 13.11
C SER A 83 8.19 -0.90 14.00
N LYS A 84 7.93 -2.23 14.01
CA LYS A 84 8.76 -3.21 14.73
C LYS A 84 9.99 -3.69 13.95
N ARG A 85 10.19 -3.29 12.69
CA ARG A 85 11.35 -3.70 11.89
C ARG A 85 12.63 -2.90 12.13
N GLU A 86 12.54 -1.67 12.66
CA GLU A 86 13.74 -0.83 12.91
C GLU A 86 14.57 -1.25 14.14
N ASN A 87 14.09 -2.14 15.00
CA ASN A 87 14.78 -2.53 16.24
C ASN A 87 15.51 -3.90 16.18
N LEU A 88 15.72 -4.45 14.99
CA LEU A 88 16.42 -5.74 14.79
C LEU A 88 17.72 -5.61 13.97
N ALA A 89 18.18 -4.37 13.72
CA ALA A 89 19.41 -4.08 12.97
C ALA A 89 20.49 -3.39 13.84
N ASN A 90 20.61 -3.79 15.12
CA ASN A 90 21.75 -3.48 15.99
C ASN A 90 22.39 -4.77 16.50
#